data_AF-A0A4Y2H7Q5-F1
#
_entry.id   AF-A0A4Y2H7Q5-F1
#
_cell.length_a   1.000
_cell.length_b   1.000
_cell.length_c   1.000
_cell.angle_alpha   90.00
_cell.angle_beta   90.00
_cell.angle_gamma   90.00
#
_symmetry.space_group_name_H-M   'P 1'
#
loop_
_entity.id
_entity.type
_entity.pdbx_description
1 polymer ?
#
loop_
_entity_poly.entity_id
_entity_poly.type
_entity_poly.pdbx_seq_one_letter_code
_entity_poly.pdbx_strand_id
1 'polypeptide(L)'
;MDGVNSWKKLWPSLSDSSKVEQGETNKSEILRLIKCIQGCEDATEHTVTEWVSCDAEANQLYTDEEIISLVHNKPQDDSDLEETDEPENILVSHYEAANALEIALRYIEKSENATSTDIMFMRRWHNIASTSRITSLRQTNFFTPKNR
;
A
#
# COMPACT_ATOMS: atom_id res chain seq x y z
N MET A 1 17.75 3.43 -24.88
CA MET A 1 17.82 1.98 -24.59
C MET A 1 16.48 1.60 -24.03
N ASP A 2 15.62 1.09 -24.89
CA ASP A 2 14.22 0.87 -24.59
C ASP A 2 14.11 -0.33 -23.64
N GLY A 3 13.53 -0.11 -22.47
CA GLY A 3 13.18 -1.15 -21.50
C GLY A 3 11.99 -1.97 -21.98
N VAL A 4 12.12 -2.59 -23.16
CA VAL A 4 11.05 -3.40 -23.75
C VAL A 4 11.08 -4.78 -23.10
N ASN A 5 10.29 -4.90 -22.04
CA ASN A 5 9.65 -6.12 -21.53
C ASN A 5 10.58 -7.25 -21.08
N SER A 6 11.23 -7.08 -19.92
CA SER A 6 11.93 -8.17 -19.20
C SER A 6 11.08 -9.44 -19.04
N TRP A 7 9.77 -9.30 -18.91
CA TRP A 7 8.82 -10.41 -18.79
C TRP A 7 8.79 -11.33 -20.02
N LYS A 8 9.03 -10.79 -21.23
CA LYS A 8 9.09 -11.60 -22.46
C LYS A 8 10.27 -12.58 -22.49
N LYS A 9 11.34 -12.29 -21.75
CA LYS A 9 12.50 -13.20 -21.62
C LYS A 9 12.19 -14.41 -20.75
N LEU A 10 11.24 -14.28 -19.82
CA LEU A 10 10.89 -15.33 -18.87
C LEU A 10 9.85 -16.30 -19.45
N TRP A 11 8.97 -15.84 -20.35
CA TRP A 11 7.98 -16.68 -21.03
C TRP A 11 7.86 -16.35 -22.52
N PRO A 12 8.75 -16.90 -23.37
CA PRO A 12 8.72 -16.65 -24.82
C PRO A 12 7.40 -17.07 -25.48
N SER A 13 6.77 -18.15 -24.99
CA SER A 13 5.53 -18.71 -25.51
C SER A 13 4.30 -17.83 -25.35
N LEU A 14 4.37 -16.79 -24.51
CA LEU A 14 3.25 -15.87 -24.25
C LEU A 14 3.29 -14.61 -25.14
N SER A 15 4.34 -14.45 -25.96
CA SER A 15 4.63 -13.18 -26.64
C SER A 15 3.62 -12.77 -27.71
N ASP A 16 2.78 -13.69 -28.18
CA ASP A 16 1.84 -13.49 -29.30
C ASP A 16 0.37 -13.36 -28.86
N SER A 17 0.07 -13.35 -27.56
CA SER A 17 -1.32 -13.31 -27.07
C SER A 17 -1.82 -11.88 -26.88
N SER A 18 -1.99 -11.11 -27.97
CA SER A 18 -2.60 -9.76 -27.93
C SER A 18 -4.11 -9.77 -28.23
N LYS A 19 -4.79 -10.91 -28.12
CA LYS A 19 -6.25 -10.97 -28.16
C LYS A 19 -6.78 -11.21 -26.76
N VAL A 20 -7.44 -10.21 -26.21
CA VAL A 20 -8.31 -10.36 -25.04
C VAL A 20 -9.61 -11.00 -25.54
N GLU A 21 -9.56 -12.31 -25.78
CA GLU A 21 -10.77 -13.10 -25.67
C GLU A 21 -10.98 -13.36 -24.18
N GLN A 22 -12.17 -13.05 -23.68
CA GLN A 22 -12.63 -13.49 -22.36
C GLN A 22 -12.90 -15.01 -22.45
N GLY A 23 -11.83 -15.75 -22.72
CA GLY A 23 -11.81 -17.19 -22.79
C GLY A 23 -11.87 -17.74 -21.36
N GLU A 24 -12.62 -18.83 -21.21
CA GLU A 24 -12.65 -19.63 -19.99
C GLU A 24 -11.21 -19.87 -19.51
N THR A 25 -10.84 -19.31 -18.36
CA THR A 25 -9.49 -19.40 -17.83
C THR A 25 -9.13 -20.87 -17.61
N ASN A 26 -8.17 -21.40 -18.38
CA ASN A 26 -7.72 -22.79 -18.29
C ASN A 26 -6.95 -23.03 -16.96
N LYS A 27 -7.70 -23.21 -15.87
CA LYS A 27 -7.17 -23.39 -14.50
C LYS A 27 -6.11 -24.49 -14.40
N SER A 28 -6.28 -25.57 -15.15
CA SER A 28 -5.35 -26.71 -15.19
C SER A 28 -3.99 -26.35 -15.82
N GLU A 29 -3.97 -25.49 -16.82
CA GLU A 29 -2.74 -25.02 -17.47
C GLU A 29 -1.97 -24.06 -16.55
N ILE A 30 -2.70 -23.15 -15.88
CA ILE A 30 -2.13 -22.23 -14.89
C ILE A 30 -1.51 -23.00 -13.72
N LEU A 31 -2.24 -23.98 -13.16
CA LEU A 31 -1.73 -24.82 -12.08
C LEU A 31 -0.43 -25.54 -12.48
N ARG A 32 -0.38 -26.06 -13.72
CA ARG A 32 0.83 -26.71 -14.26
C ARG A 32 2.00 -25.75 -14.31
N LEU A 33 1.78 -24.52 -14.79
CA LEU A 33 2.83 -23.50 -14.88
C LEU A 33 3.34 -23.06 -13.52
N ILE A 34 2.45 -22.87 -12.54
CA ILE A 34 2.82 -22.49 -11.17
C ILE A 34 3.69 -23.56 -10.52
N LYS A 35 3.36 -24.84 -10.70
CA LYS A 35 4.18 -25.95 -10.18
C LYS A 35 5.57 -26.07 -10.81
N CYS A 36 5.83 -25.41 -11.93
CA CYS A 36 7.16 -25.34 -12.51
C CYS A 36 8.04 -24.26 -11.84
N ILE A 37 7.48 -23.40 -10.99
CA ILE A 37 8.21 -22.40 -10.23
C ILE A 37 8.78 -23.07 -8.97
N GLN A 38 10.08 -22.95 -8.76
CA GLN A 38 10.75 -23.49 -7.58
C GLN A 38 10.16 -22.86 -6.30
N GLY A 39 9.69 -23.71 -5.37
CA GLY A 39 9.04 -23.27 -4.13
C GLY A 39 7.52 -23.07 -4.24
N CYS A 40 6.90 -23.47 -5.34
CA CYS A 40 5.44 -23.46 -5.54
C CYS A 40 4.87 -24.85 -5.89
N GLU A 41 5.60 -25.93 -5.55
CA GLU A 41 5.22 -27.30 -5.87
C GLU A 41 3.90 -27.72 -5.19
N ASP A 42 3.58 -27.10 -4.06
CA ASP A 42 2.39 -27.32 -3.23
C ASP A 42 1.15 -26.55 -3.71
N ALA A 43 1.28 -25.73 -4.76
CA ALA A 43 0.14 -25.02 -5.33
C ALA A 43 -1.00 -25.98 -5.69
N THR A 44 -2.23 -25.60 -5.32
CA THR A 44 -3.43 -26.41 -5.53
C THR A 44 -4.39 -25.74 -6.49
N GLU A 45 -5.35 -26.51 -7.00
CA GLU A 45 -6.45 -25.97 -7.79
C GLU A 45 -7.28 -24.94 -7.01
N HIS A 46 -7.37 -25.09 -5.69
CA HIS A 46 -7.98 -24.10 -4.81
C HIS A 46 -7.24 -22.77 -4.88
N THR A 47 -5.90 -22.78 -4.78
CA THR A 47 -5.07 -21.57 -4.92
C THR A 47 -5.32 -20.85 -6.24
N VAL A 48 -5.40 -21.60 -7.34
CA VAL A 48 -5.67 -21.04 -8.67
C VAL A 48 -7.10 -20.50 -8.77
N THR A 49 -8.07 -21.22 -8.18
CA THR A 49 -9.47 -20.79 -8.19
C THR A 49 -9.65 -19.52 -7.38
N GLU A 50 -9.06 -19.43 -6.19
CA GLU A 50 -9.08 -18.22 -5.36
C GLU A 50 -8.55 -17.02 -6.15
N TRP A 51 -7.40 -17.15 -6.82
CA TRP A 51 -6.81 -16.06 -7.61
C TRP A 51 -7.65 -15.66 -8.82
N VAL A 52 -8.18 -16.64 -9.55
CA VAL A 52 -9.01 -16.38 -10.75
C VAL A 52 -10.37 -15.80 -10.37
N SER A 53 -10.88 -16.15 -9.19
CA SER A 53 -12.16 -15.67 -8.68
C SER A 53 -12.07 -14.36 -7.89
N CYS A 54 -10.88 -13.88 -7.52
CA CYS A 54 -10.68 -12.61 -6.79
C CYS A 54 -11.40 -11.43 -7.46
N ASP A 55 -11.40 -11.38 -8.79
CA ASP A 55 -11.98 -10.26 -9.55
C ASP A 55 -13.46 -10.47 -9.92
N ALA A 56 -14.03 -11.65 -9.65
CA ALA A 56 -15.39 -11.99 -10.07
C ALA A 56 -16.46 -11.39 -9.15
N GLU A 57 -16.17 -11.22 -7.85
CA GLU A 57 -17.16 -10.75 -6.86
C GLU A 57 -16.82 -9.38 -6.26
N ALA A 58 -15.57 -8.91 -6.35
CA ALA A 58 -15.08 -7.72 -5.64
C ALA A 58 -14.77 -6.49 -6.51
N ASN A 59 -14.70 -6.62 -7.83
CA ASN A 59 -14.45 -5.47 -8.71
C ASN A 59 -15.75 -4.68 -8.94
N GLN A 60 -16.10 -3.83 -7.98
CA GLN A 60 -16.95 -2.68 -8.27
C GLN A 60 -16.19 -1.81 -9.29
N LEU A 61 -16.63 -1.86 -10.55
CA LEU A 61 -16.13 -0.99 -11.59
C LEU A 61 -16.68 0.42 -11.32
N TYR A 62 -15.87 1.26 -10.69
CA TYR A 62 -16.21 2.65 -10.53
C TYR A 62 -15.98 3.41 -11.83
N THR A 63 -16.93 4.24 -12.25
CA THR A 63 -16.70 5.23 -13.30
C THR A 63 -15.81 6.36 -12.76
N ASP A 64 -15.20 7.13 -13.67
CA ASP A 64 -14.37 8.27 -13.28
C ASP A 64 -15.14 9.25 -12.37
N GLU A 65 -16.43 9.44 -12.63
CA GLU A 65 -17.34 10.29 -11.84
C GLU A 65 -17.60 9.71 -10.44
N GLU A 66 -17.76 8.40 -10.34
CA GLU A 66 -17.92 7.71 -9.05
C GLU A 66 -16.64 7.76 -8.24
N ILE A 67 -15.47 7.59 -8.87
CA ILE A 67 -14.16 7.76 -8.21
C ILE A 67 -13.99 9.19 -7.71
N ILE A 68 -14.28 10.20 -8.56
CA ILE A 68 -14.20 11.61 -8.19
C ILE A 68 -15.16 11.91 -7.03
N SER A 69 -16.38 11.38 -7.09
CA SER A 69 -17.38 11.48 -6.02
C SER A 69 -16.91 10.84 -4.71
N LEU A 70 -16.33 9.64 -4.75
CA LEU A 70 -15.78 8.95 -3.57
C LEU A 70 -14.61 9.71 -2.93
N VAL A 71 -13.74 10.28 -3.76
CA VAL A 71 -12.59 11.06 -3.30
C VAL A 71 -13.01 12.42 -2.74
N HIS A 72 -14.03 13.04 -3.33
CA HIS A 72 -14.50 14.38 -2.97
C HIS A 72 -15.57 14.38 -1.86
N ASN A 73 -16.41 13.35 -1.78
CA ASN A 73 -17.48 13.20 -0.79
C ASN A 73 -17.08 12.36 0.42
N LYS A 74 -15.79 12.02 0.57
CA LYS A 74 -15.30 11.62 1.88
C LYS A 74 -15.68 12.75 2.83
N PRO A 75 -16.52 12.51 3.86
CA PRO A 75 -16.81 13.57 4.81
C PRO A 75 -15.46 14.08 5.27
N GLN A 76 -15.25 15.37 5.06
CA GLN A 76 -14.26 16.09 5.82
C GLN A 76 -14.71 15.85 7.25
N ASP A 77 -14.06 14.92 7.95
CA ASP A 77 -14.24 14.71 9.38
C ASP A 77 -13.57 15.89 10.09
N ASP A 78 -14.17 17.05 9.82
CA ASP A 78 -13.91 18.39 10.29
C ASP A 78 -15.31 18.91 10.63
N SER A 79 -15.90 18.41 11.72
CA SER A 79 -16.83 19.14 12.58
C SER A 79 -17.63 18.22 13.53
N ASP A 80 -17.29 18.34 14.81
CA ASP A 80 -18.16 18.33 15.99
C ASP A 80 -18.84 17.01 16.45
N LEU A 81 -18.26 16.47 17.53
CA LEU A 81 -18.94 16.08 18.76
C LEU A 81 -20.32 15.39 18.61
N GLU A 82 -20.32 14.07 18.50
CA GLU A 82 -21.21 13.29 19.37
C GLU A 82 -20.36 12.58 20.44
N GLU A 83 -20.47 13.11 21.65
CA GLU A 83 -20.04 12.52 22.91
C GLU A 83 -20.73 11.16 23.09
N THR A 84 -20.15 10.12 22.50
CA THR A 84 -20.35 8.76 22.97
C THR A 84 -19.14 8.44 23.81
N ASP A 85 -19.41 8.00 25.04
CA ASP A 85 -18.51 7.73 26.18
C ASP A 85 -17.45 6.64 25.87
N GLU A 86 -16.62 6.87 24.84
CA GLU A 86 -15.40 6.11 24.56
C GLU A 86 -14.21 6.84 25.21
N PRO A 87 -13.23 6.10 25.78
CA PRO A 87 -12.12 6.71 26.47
C PRO A 87 -11.40 7.62 25.49
N GLU A 88 -11.25 8.90 25.87
CA GLU A 88 -10.49 9.96 25.21
C GLU A 88 -9.30 9.35 24.45
N ASN A 89 -9.52 9.01 23.18
CA ASN A 89 -8.46 8.53 22.31
C ASN A 89 -7.67 9.79 22.01
N ILE A 90 -6.64 10.06 22.82
CA ILE A 90 -5.70 11.15 22.58
C ILE A 90 -5.04 10.85 21.23
N LEU A 91 -5.63 11.37 20.16
CA LEU A 91 -5.11 11.26 18.81
C LEU A 91 -3.87 12.14 18.74
N VAL A 92 -2.71 11.56 19.06
CA VAL A 92 -1.42 12.25 18.93
C VAL A 92 -1.22 12.61 17.46
N SER A 93 -1.09 13.90 17.15
CA SER A 93 -0.86 14.35 15.78
C SER A 93 0.48 13.82 15.25
N HIS A 94 0.63 13.69 13.93
CA HIS A 94 1.92 13.30 13.33
C HIS A 94 3.06 14.24 13.72
N TYR A 95 2.77 15.53 13.90
CA TYR A 95 3.75 16.50 14.38
C TYR A 95 4.20 16.21 15.81
N GLU A 96 3.26 15.98 16.72
CA GLU A 96 3.55 15.66 18.12
C GLU A 96 4.28 14.33 18.26
N ALA A 97 3.87 13.30 17.51
CA ALA A 97 4.53 12.01 17.49
C ALA A 97 5.98 12.12 16.99
N ALA A 98 6.22 12.88 15.91
CA ALA A 98 7.57 13.11 15.40
C ALA A 98 8.44 13.88 16.40
N ASN A 99 7.91 14.95 17.02
CA ASN A 99 8.62 15.73 18.02
C ASN A 99 8.95 14.90 19.28
N ALA A 100 8.00 14.08 19.76
CA ALA A 100 8.23 13.18 20.89
C ALA A 100 9.35 12.17 20.59
N LEU A 101 9.35 11.57 19.40
CA LEU A 101 10.40 10.64 18.97
C LEU A 101 11.76 11.35 18.79
N GLU A 102 11.79 12.60 18.33
CA GLU A 102 13.02 13.39 18.22
C GLU A 102 13.62 13.68 19.60
N ILE A 103 12.78 14.02 20.59
CA ILE A 103 13.21 14.25 21.97
C ILE A 103 13.75 12.94 22.57
N ALA A 104 13.02 11.84 22.41
CA ALA A 104 13.44 10.53 22.90
C ALA A 104 14.75 10.05 22.25
N LEU A 105 14.92 10.28 20.94
CA LEU A 105 16.16 9.97 20.23
C LEU A 105 17.34 10.80 20.76
N ARG A 106 17.16 12.10 21.01
CA ARG A 106 18.22 12.93 21.61
C ARG A 106 18.60 12.50 23.01
N TYR A 107 17.66 11.93 23.77
CA TYR A 107 17.94 11.38 25.09
C TYR A 107 18.72 10.07 25.00
N ILE A 108 18.25 9.12 24.18
CA ILE A 108 18.89 7.79 24.06
C ILE A 108 20.32 7.90 23.51
N GLU A 109 20.57 8.83 22.58
CA GLU A 109 21.92 9.07 22.03
C GLU A 109 22.91 9.62 23.07
N LYS A 110 22.42 10.21 24.17
CA LYS A 110 23.24 10.70 25.28
C LYS A 110 23.30 9.74 26.46
N SER A 111 22.50 8.69 26.46
CA SER A 111 22.43 7.73 27.56
C SER A 111 23.62 6.78 27.52
N GLU A 112 24.38 6.72 28.61
CA GLU A 112 25.49 5.77 28.77
C GLU A 112 25.02 4.31 28.79
N ASN A 113 23.73 4.08 29.09
CA ASN A 113 23.13 2.75 29.15
C ASN A 113 22.51 2.29 27.83
N ALA A 114 22.47 3.15 26.81
CA ALA A 114 21.89 2.81 25.52
C ALA A 114 22.86 1.96 24.69
N THR A 115 22.37 0.84 24.17
CA THR A 115 23.13 0.03 23.22
C THR A 115 23.01 0.64 21.82
N SER A 116 23.94 0.28 20.92
CA SER A 116 23.85 0.69 19.51
C SER A 116 22.55 0.23 18.84
N THR A 117 22.00 -0.91 19.29
CA THR A 117 20.72 -1.45 18.83
C THR A 117 19.55 -0.55 19.20
N ASP A 118 19.51 -0.03 20.43
CA ASP A 118 18.46 0.88 20.90
C ASP A 118 18.43 2.17 20.06
N ILE A 119 19.61 2.73 19.79
CA ILE A 119 19.75 3.93 18.96
C ILE A 119 19.28 3.67 17.52
N MET A 120 19.63 2.51 16.95
CA MET A 120 19.21 2.14 15.60
C MET A 120 17.69 2.00 15.49
N PHE A 121 17.03 1.37 16.47
CA PHE A 121 15.57 1.25 16.50
C PHE A 121 14.88 2.60 16.67
N MET A 122 15.37 3.45 17.57
CA MET A 122 14.81 4.79 17.78
C MET A 122 14.91 5.65 16.51
N ARG A 123 16.03 5.60 15.79
CA ARG A 123 16.20 6.28 14.50
C ARG A 123 15.21 5.76 13.44
N ARG A 124 14.98 4.45 13.39
CA ARG A 124 14.00 3.85 12.47
C ARG A 124 12.58 4.36 12.75
N TRP A 125 12.16 4.36 14.01
CA TRP A 125 10.82 4.86 14.40
C TRP A 125 10.65 6.36 14.12
N HIS A 126 11.65 7.17 14.46
CA HIS A 126 11.66 8.60 14.14
C HIS A 126 11.51 8.86 12.63
N ASN A 127 12.20 8.07 11.79
CA ASN A 127 12.12 8.19 10.34
C ASN A 127 10.74 7.81 9.79
N ILE A 128 10.10 6.78 10.35
CA ILE A 128 8.73 6.39 9.98
C ILE A 128 7.75 7.52 10.28
N ALA A 129 7.78 8.07 11.49
CA ALA A 129 6.93 9.20 11.89
C ALA A 129 7.24 10.49 11.08
N SER A 130 8.51 10.69 10.70
CA SER A 130 8.90 11.81 9.84
C SER A 130 8.48 11.63 8.38
N THR A 131 8.41 10.39 7.89
CA THR A 131 8.03 10.07 6.50
C THR A 131 6.52 10.17 6.30
N SER A 132 5.70 9.80 7.30
CA SER A 132 4.26 10.01 7.26
C SER A 132 3.88 11.49 7.14
N ARG A 133 4.71 12.40 7.69
CA ARG A 133 4.61 13.84 7.47
C ARG A 133 4.84 14.24 6.00
N ILE A 134 5.83 13.64 5.33
CA ILE A 134 6.18 13.98 3.93
C ILE A 134 5.15 13.42 2.94
N THR A 135 4.60 12.23 3.18
CA THR A 135 3.54 11.67 2.33
C THR A 135 2.23 12.43 2.46
N SER A 136 1.87 12.87 3.67
CA SER A 136 0.73 13.78 3.90
C SER A 136 0.92 15.13 3.19
N LEU A 137 2.10 15.75 3.33
CA LEU A 137 2.44 17.00 2.63
C LEU A 137 2.45 16.88 1.10
N ARG A 138 2.77 15.70 0.54
CA ARG A 138 2.77 15.51 -0.92
C ARG A 138 1.36 15.36 -1.50
N GLN A 139 0.42 14.85 -0.73
CA GLN A 139 -0.99 14.80 -1.14
C GLN A 139 -1.60 16.21 -1.21
N THR A 140 -1.29 17.10 -0.26
CA THR A 140 -1.83 18.47 -0.25
C THR A 140 -1.25 19.37 -1.34
N ASN A 141 -0.05 19.09 -1.84
CA ASN A 141 0.56 19.87 -2.93
C ASN A 141 0.10 19.48 -4.34
N PHE A 142 -0.51 18.30 -4.52
CA PHE A 142 -1.09 17.90 -5.82
C PHE A 142 -2.45 18.54 -6.10
N PHE A 143 -3.16 18.99 -5.06
CA PHE A 143 -4.46 19.64 -5.15
C PHE A 143 -4.36 21.12 -4.77
N THR A 144 -3.55 21.89 -5.50
CA THR A 144 -3.72 23.35 -5.51
C THR A 144 -4.15 23.78 -6.91
N PRO A 145 -5.41 24.26 -7.10
CA PRO A 145 -5.79 24.85 -8.37
C PRO A 145 -4.98 26.13 -8.55
N LYS A 146 -4.17 26.17 -9.61
CA LYS A 146 -3.49 27.39 -10.02
C LYS A 146 -4.53 28.33 -10.61
N ASN A 147 -5.00 29.26 -9.79
CA ASN A 147 -5.89 30.35 -10.19
C ASN A 147 -5.34 31.05 -11.45
N ARG A 148 -6.11 31.03 -12.54
CA ARG A 148 -5.99 31.94 -13.67
C ARG A 148 -7.38 32.31 -14.18
#